data_AF-A0A966T316-F1
#
_entry.id   AF-A0A966T316-F1
#
_cell.length_a   1.000
_cell.length_b   1.000
_cell.length_c   1.000
_cell.angle_alpha   90.00
_cell.angle_beta   90.00
_cell.angle_gamma   90.00
#
_symmetry.space_group_name_H-M   'P 1'
#
loop_
_entity.id
_entity.type
_entity.pdbx_description
1 polymer ?
#
loop_
_entity_poly.entity_id
_entity_poly.type
_entity_poly.pdbx_seq_one_letter_code
_entity_poly.pdbx_strand_id
1 'polypeptide(L)'
;MELSPATLTDLQTLLGRWGYAVIFAAMLLENAGVPLPGETITLLGGYAAGSGQLNLWGVMAAAAGGAVLGDNIGYWVGRRLGWPLMLRVGGWLGQRPEQLEQLRQRFLRRAGWSVFLGRFVAVLR
;
A
#
# COMPACT_ATOMS: atom_id res chain seq x y z
N MET A 1 0.75 33.31 27.46
CA MET A 1 1.82 32.81 26.57
C MET A 1 1.27 32.89 25.16
N GLU A 2 1.31 34.08 24.57
CA GLU A 2 0.74 34.31 23.24
C GLU A 2 1.67 33.69 22.20
N LEU A 3 1.17 32.70 21.47
CA LEU A 3 1.91 32.09 20.37
C LEU A 3 2.05 33.13 19.27
N SER A 4 3.30 33.53 18.97
CA SER A 4 3.61 34.41 17.85
C SER A 4 3.03 33.86 16.53
N PRO A 5 2.51 34.70 15.62
CA PRO A 5 2.03 34.26 14.31
C PRO A 5 3.11 33.52 13.50
N ALA A 6 4.40 33.77 13.77
CA ALA A 6 5.51 33.03 13.17
C ALA A 6 5.54 31.56 13.61
N THR A 7 5.38 31.28 14.91
CA THR A 7 5.35 29.89 15.42
C THR A 7 4.12 29.12 14.95
N LEU A 8 2.98 29.78 14.76
CA LEU A 8 1.79 29.15 14.17
C LEU A 8 2.01 28.74 12.72
N THR A 9 2.72 29.58 11.96
CA THR A 9 3.03 29.30 10.55
C THR A 9 4.03 28.14 10.44
N ASP A 10 5.10 28.13 11.23
CA ASP A 10 6.10 27.05 11.25
C ASP A 10 5.51 25.70 11.67
N LEU A 11 4.59 25.69 12.64
CA LEU A 11 3.89 24.49 13.06
C LEU A 11 2.95 23.97 11.95
N GLN A 12 2.28 24.85 11.21
CA GLN A 12 1.46 24.46 10.07
C GLN A 12 2.29 23.89 8.92
N THR A 13 3.46 24.47 8.60
CA THR A 13 4.36 23.91 7.59
C THR A 13 4.97 22.59 8.01
N LEU A 14 5.35 22.43 9.29
CA LEU A 14 5.82 21.15 9.81
C LEU A 14 4.72 20.08 9.77
N LEU A 15 3.52 20.38 10.28
CA LEU A 15 2.37 19.48 10.23
C LEU A 15 1.96 19.15 8.79
N GLY A 16 1.99 20.13 7.88
CA GLY A 16 1.78 19.93 6.45
C GLY A 16 2.81 18.98 5.84
N ARG A 17 4.10 19.25 6.06
CA ARG A 17 5.20 18.50 5.47
C ARG A 17 5.24 17.06 5.97
N TRP A 18 5.04 16.83 7.26
CA TRP A 18 5.04 15.49 7.85
C TRP A 18 3.72 14.76 7.62
N GLY A 19 2.58 15.47 7.61
CA GLY A 19 1.27 14.88 7.36
C GLY A 19 1.18 14.21 5.99
N TYR A 20 1.58 14.92 4.92
CA TYR A 20 1.58 14.32 3.59
C TYR A 20 2.61 13.19 3.46
N ALA A 21 3.79 13.34 4.06
CA ALA A 21 4.83 12.30 4.03
C ALA A 21 4.38 11.01 4.73
N VAL A 22 3.70 11.13 5.88
CA VAL A 22 3.15 10.00 6.62
C VAL A 22 2.05 9.31 5.82
N ILE A 23 1.12 10.05 5.22
CA ILE A 23 0.07 9.50 4.36
C ILE A 23 0.69 8.76 3.17
N PHE A 24 1.64 9.40 2.48
CA PHE A 24 2.34 8.80 1.35
C PHE A 24 3.06 7.51 1.74
N ALA A 25 3.83 7.54 2.83
CA ALA A 25 4.60 6.37 3.29
C ALA A 25 3.68 5.24 3.74
N ALA A 26 2.59 5.56 4.46
CA ALA A 26 1.60 4.58 4.89
C ALA A 26 0.95 3.89 3.68
N MET A 27 0.48 4.65 2.70
CA MET A 27 -0.13 4.10 1.48
C MET A 27 0.88 3.31 0.64
N LEU A 28 2.12 3.79 0.53
CA LEU A 28 3.18 3.08 -0.18
C LEU A 28 3.47 1.72 0.44
N LEU A 29 3.63 1.67 1.77
CA LEU A 29 3.92 0.44 2.48
C LEU A 29 2.72 -0.51 2.48
N GLU A 30 1.50 0.01 2.67
CA GLU A 30 0.27 -0.79 2.60
C GLU A 30 0.13 -1.47 1.24
N ASN A 31 0.19 -0.71 0.15
CA ASN A 31 0.04 -1.25 -1.22
C ASN A 31 1.27 -2.04 -1.69
N ALA A 32 2.42 -1.91 -1.02
CA ALA A 32 3.56 -2.81 -1.23
C ALA A 32 3.39 -4.19 -0.56
N GLY A 33 2.31 -4.39 0.21
CA GLY A 33 1.96 -5.66 0.87
C GLY A 33 2.26 -5.71 2.36
N VAL A 34 2.54 -4.57 3.02
CA VAL A 34 2.70 -4.51 4.47
C VAL A 34 1.34 -4.25 5.12
N PRO A 35 0.85 -5.07 6.06
CA PRO A 35 -0.44 -4.85 6.69
C PRO A 35 -0.39 -3.66 7.66
N LEU A 36 -0.57 -2.45 7.11
CA LEU A 36 -0.63 -1.19 7.84
C LEU A 36 -2.03 -0.59 7.74
N PRO A 37 -2.46 0.20 8.74
CA PRO A 37 -3.74 0.90 8.71
C PRO A 37 -3.65 2.18 7.87
N GLY A 38 -3.24 2.10 6.60
CA GLY A 38 -3.05 3.27 5.74
C GLY A 38 -4.36 3.95 5.33
N GLU A 39 -5.46 3.20 5.19
CA GLU A 39 -6.82 3.77 5.09
C GLU A 39 -7.15 4.67 6.28
N THR A 40 -6.90 4.21 7.51
CA THR A 40 -7.13 5.00 8.73
C THR A 40 -6.29 6.28 8.73
N ILE A 41 -5.01 6.17 8.34
CA ILE A 41 -4.10 7.32 8.26
C ILE A 41 -4.59 8.33 7.21
N THR A 42 -5.08 7.86 6.07
CA THR A 42 -5.61 8.70 5.00
C THR A 42 -6.93 9.38 5.42
N LEU A 43 -7.80 8.66 6.12
CA LEU A 43 -9.04 9.23 6.70
C LEU A 43 -8.73 10.34 7.71
N LEU A 44 -7.74 10.13 8.59
CA LEU A 44 -7.27 11.15 9.52
C LEU A 44 -6.67 12.35 8.78
N GLY A 45 -5.93 12.10 7.69
CA GLY A 45 -5.43 13.15 6.79
C GLY A 45 -6.55 13.97 6.16
N GLY A 46 -7.62 13.32 5.69
CA GLY A 46 -8.80 13.98 5.14
C GLY A 46 -9.55 14.81 6.19
N TYR A 47 -9.68 14.31 7.42
CA TYR A 47 -10.24 15.06 8.55
C TYR A 47 -9.41 16.30 8.89
N ALA A 48 -8.07 16.17 8.92
CA ALA A 48 -7.17 17.29 9.13
C ALA A 48 -7.26 18.32 8.00
N ALA A 49 -7.52 17.87 6.77
CA ALA A 49 -7.78 18.78 5.64
C ALA A 49 -9.09 19.54 5.79
N GLY A 50 -10.16 18.88 6.27
CA GLY A 50 -11.43 19.53 6.60
C GLY A 50 -11.30 20.57 7.72
N SER A 51 -10.31 20.39 8.61
CA SER A 51 -10.00 21.30 9.71
C SER A 51 -9.08 22.46 9.29
N GLY A 52 -8.71 22.56 8.01
CA GLY A 52 -7.81 23.59 7.47
C GLY A 52 -6.32 23.38 7.79
N GLN A 53 -5.94 22.26 8.41
CA GLN A 53 -4.55 21.96 8.76
C GLN A 53 -3.76 21.36 7.58
N LEU A 54 -4.46 20.68 6.67
CA LEU A 54 -3.92 20.14 5.42
C LEU A 54 -4.76 20.63 4.23
N ASN A 55 -4.16 20.55 3.05
CA ASN A 55 -4.84 20.75 1.79
C ASN A 55 -5.36 19.39 1.30
N LEU A 56 -6.65 19.33 0.97
CA LEU A 56 -7.29 18.10 0.50
C LEU A 56 -6.62 17.53 -0.76
N TRP A 57 -6.26 18.39 -1.72
CA TRP A 57 -5.54 17.97 -2.93
C TRP A 57 -4.16 17.42 -2.61
N GLY A 58 -3.47 17.99 -1.60
CA GLY A 58 -2.21 17.47 -1.10
C GLY A 58 -2.33 16.07 -0.50
N VAL A 59 -3.37 15.86 0.32
CA VAL A 59 -3.71 14.54 0.88
C VAL A 59 -4.01 13.53 -0.24
N MET A 60 -4.85 13.91 -1.21
CA MET A 60 -5.20 13.05 -2.34
C MET A 60 -3.96 12.69 -3.18
N ALA A 61 -3.10 13.66 -3.49
CA ALA A 61 -1.89 13.44 -4.25
C ALA A 61 -0.89 12.54 -3.51
N ALA A 62 -0.71 12.76 -2.20
CA ALA A 62 0.14 11.93 -1.35
C ALA A 62 -0.37 10.49 -1.27
N ALA A 63 -1.67 10.30 -1.00
CA ALA A 63 -2.27 8.99 -0.91
C ALA A 63 -2.23 8.24 -2.25
N ALA A 64 -2.63 8.88 -3.34
CA ALA A 64 -2.61 8.29 -4.68
C ALA A 64 -1.19 7.99 -5.15
N GLY A 65 -0.24 8.92 -4.95
CA GLY A 65 1.16 8.71 -5.30
C GLY A 65 1.79 7.57 -4.52
N GLY A 66 1.50 7.49 -3.22
CA GLY A 66 1.95 6.38 -2.36
C GLY A 66 1.39 5.05 -2.83
N ALA A 67 0.07 4.97 -3.06
CA ALA A 67 -0.59 3.76 -3.53
C ALA A 67 -0.05 3.28 -4.87
N VAL A 68 0.06 4.16 -5.88
CA VAL A 68 0.58 3.80 -7.21
C VAL A 68 2.01 3.29 -7.11
N LEU A 69 2.88 3.94 -6.33
CA LEU A 69 4.26 3.48 -6.17
C LEU A 69 4.34 2.18 -5.38
N GLY A 70 3.52 2.02 -4.34
CA GLY A 70 3.38 0.80 -3.56
C GLY A 70 2.95 -0.38 -4.44
N ASP A 71 1.90 -0.22 -5.25
CA ASP A 71 1.41 -1.23 -6.19
C ASP A 71 2.51 -1.67 -7.17
N ASN A 72 3.27 -0.71 -7.70
CA ASN A 72 4.38 -1.01 -8.59
C ASN A 72 5.47 -1.83 -7.87
N ILE A 73 5.85 -1.43 -6.66
CA ILE A 73 6.83 -2.16 -5.83
C ILE A 73 6.31 -3.57 -5.54
N GLY A 74 5.08 -3.69 -5.05
CA GLY A 74 4.42 -4.96 -4.75
C GLY A 74 4.36 -5.88 -5.97
N TYR A 75 4.04 -5.35 -7.15
CA TYR A 75 4.06 -6.09 -8.41
C TYR A 75 5.47 -6.62 -8.74
N TRP A 76 6.50 -5.78 -8.64
CA TRP A 76 7.88 -6.21 -8.91
C TRP A 76 8.36 -7.27 -7.93
N VAL A 77 8.03 -7.12 -6.65
CA VAL A 77 8.32 -8.07 -5.59
C VAL A 77 7.61 -9.40 -5.87
N GLY A 78 6.29 -9.37 -6.12
CA GLY A 78 5.49 -10.55 -6.44
C GLY A 78 5.95 -11.24 -7.73
N ARG A 79 6.36 -10.48 -8.75
CA ARG A 79 6.87 -11.02 -10.01
C ARG A 79 8.20 -11.75 -9.84
N ARG A 80 9.10 -11.26 -8.98
CA ARG A 80 10.43 -11.86 -8.75
C ARG A 80 10.39 -12.98 -7.71
N LEU A 81 9.68 -12.77 -6.61
CA LEU A 81 9.65 -13.69 -5.47
C LEU A 81 8.51 -14.71 -5.54
N GLY A 82 7.44 -14.45 -6.31
CA GLY A 82 6.25 -15.30 -6.31
C GLY A 82 6.55 -16.77 -6.64
N TRP A 83 7.30 -17.03 -7.72
CA TRP A 83 7.64 -18.40 -8.11
C TRP A 83 8.60 -19.10 -7.13
N PRO A 84 9.73 -18.49 -6.72
CA PRO A 84 10.58 -19.05 -5.66
C PRO A 84 9.83 -19.34 -4.36
N LEU A 85 8.92 -18.46 -3.94
CA LEU A 85 8.12 -18.64 -2.74
C LEU A 85 7.17 -19.83 -2.89
N MET A 86 6.53 -19.97 -4.06
CA MET A 86 5.62 -21.08 -4.37
C MET A 86 6.34 -22.44 -4.36
N LEU A 87 7.58 -22.50 -4.87
CA LEU A 87 8.41 -23.70 -4.78
C LEU A 87 8.78 -24.03 -3.33
N ARG A 88 9.11 -23.02 -2.51
CA ARG A 88 9.48 -23.21 -1.10
C ARG A 88 8.30 -23.66 -0.24
N VAL A 89 7.14 -23.01 -0.39
CA VAL A 89 5.90 -23.35 0.32
C VAL A 89 5.35 -24.69 -0.18
N GLY A 90 5.36 -24.92 -1.49
CA GLY A 90 4.96 -26.18 -2.10
C GLY A 90 5.81 -27.35 -1.62
N GLY A 91 7.13 -27.17 -1.52
CA GLY A 91 8.04 -28.16 -0.94
C GLY A 91 7.73 -28.47 0.53
N TRP A 92 7.35 -27.46 1.32
CA TRP A 92 6.93 -27.66 2.71
C TRP A 92 5.61 -28.43 2.84
N LEU A 93 4.71 -28.27 1.87
CA LEU A 93 3.44 -29.01 1.76
C LEU A 93 3.59 -30.38 1.07
N GLY A 94 4.80 -30.80 0.71
CA GLY A 94 5.06 -32.08 0.05
C GLY A 94 4.64 -32.14 -1.43
N GLN A 95 4.40 -30.99 -2.08
CA GLN A 95 4.03 -30.91 -3.48
C GLN A 95 5.25 -31.12 -4.38
N ARG A 96 5.10 -31.96 -5.41
CA ARG A 96 6.15 -32.16 -6.43
C ARG A 96 6.25 -30.95 -7.37
N PRO A 97 7.44 -30.66 -7.94
CA PRO A 97 7.62 -29.57 -8.90
C PRO A 97 6.68 -29.66 -10.11
N GLU A 98 6.39 -30.86 -10.61
CA GLU A 98 5.46 -31.05 -11.73
C GLU A 98 4.02 -30.63 -11.36
N GLN A 99 3.61 -30.85 -10.12
CA GLN A 99 2.28 -30.46 -9.63
C GLN A 99 2.17 -28.94 -9.51
N LEU A 100 3.24 -28.27 -9.08
CA LEU A 100 3.30 -26.80 -9.01
C LEU A 100 3.26 -26.17 -10.40
N GLU A 101 3.90 -26.76 -11.40
CA GLU A 101 3.84 -26.28 -12.79
C GLU A 101 2.45 -26.49 -13.41
N GLN A 102 1.79 -27.63 -13.13
CA GLN A 102 0.39 -27.84 -13.54
C GLN A 102 -0.57 -26.83 -12.88
N LEU A 103 -0.37 -26.53 -11.59
CA LEU A 103 -1.13 -25.50 -10.88
C LEU A 103 -0.92 -24.12 -11.49
N ARG A 104 0.33 -23.77 -11.81
CA ARG A 104 0.67 -22.53 -12.52
C ARG A 104 -0.05 -22.42 -13.86
N GLN A 105 -0.05 -23.48 -14.66
CA GLN A 105 -0.76 -23.47 -15.95
C GLN A 105 -2.29 -23.32 -15.79
N ARG A 106 -2.88 -23.95 -14.77
CA ARG A 106 -4.31 -23.76 -14.45
C ARG A 106 -4.61 -22.36 -13.94
N PHE A 107 -3.72 -21.80 -13.13
CA PHE A 107 -3.81 -20.42 -12.65
C PHE A 107 -3.74 -19.42 -13.80
N LEU A 108 -2.79 -19.59 -14.73
CA LEU A 108 -2.64 -18.71 -15.90
C LEU A 108 -3.88 -18.71 -16.80
N ARG A 109 -4.56 -19.86 -16.95
CA ARG A 109 -5.85 -19.93 -17.68
C ARG A 109 -6.98 -19.14 -17.02
N ARG A 110 -6.89 -18.89 -15.70
CA ARG A 110 -7.87 -18.15 -14.91
C ARG A 110 -7.29 -16.87 -14.30
N ALA A 111 -6.18 -16.37 -14.86
CA ALA A 111 -5.42 -15.27 -14.25
C ALA A 111 -6.28 -14.03 -13.98
N GLY A 112 -7.20 -13.69 -14.90
CA GLY A 112 -8.14 -12.58 -14.69
C GLY A 112 -9.03 -12.75 -13.46
N TRP A 113 -9.62 -13.95 -13.27
CA TRP A 113 -10.41 -14.28 -12.08
C TRP A 113 -9.55 -14.35 -10.81
N SER A 114 -8.32 -14.84 -10.92
CA SER A 114 -7.39 -14.90 -9.79
C SER A 114 -6.97 -13.51 -9.31
N VAL A 115 -6.72 -12.57 -10.23
CA VAL A 115 -6.44 -11.16 -9.88
C VAL A 115 -7.68 -10.51 -9.28
N PHE A 116 -8.86 -10.76 -9.87
CA PHE A 116 -10.12 -10.23 -9.35
C PHE A 116 -10.41 -10.72 -7.93
N LEU A 117 -10.40 -12.03 -7.70
CA LEU A 117 -10.64 -12.62 -6.37
C LEU A 117 -9.54 -12.25 -5.37
N GLY A 118 -8.28 -12.18 -5.81
CA GLY A 118 -7.17 -11.72 -5.00
C GLY A 118 -7.41 -10.31 -4.44
N ARG A 119 -8.01 -9.42 -5.24
CA ARG A 119 -8.37 -8.05 -4.81
C ARG A 119 -9.40 -8.00 -3.67
N PHE A 120 -10.21 -9.05 -3.48
CA PHE A 120 -11.18 -9.13 -2.37
C PHE A 120 -10.64 -9.84 -1.13
N VAL A 121 -9.50 -10.51 -1.24
CA VAL A 121 -8.85 -11.13 -0.09
C VAL A 121 -8.06 -10.05 0.63
N ALA A 122 -8.58 -9.61 1.77
CA ALA A 122 -8.01 -8.54 2.59
C ALA A 122 -6.57 -8.78 3.11
N VAL A 123 -5.96 -9.94 2.86
CA VAL A 123 -4.55 -10.26 3.16
C VAL A 123 -3.66 -10.21 1.89
N LEU A 124 -4.28 -10.21 0.70
CA LEU A 124 -3.62 -10.11 -0.61
C LEU A 124 -3.82 -8.75 -1.28
N ARG A 125 -4.45 -7.79 -0.58
CA ARG A 125 -4.39 -6.37 -0.91
C ARG A 125 -3.02 -5.81 -0.55
#